data_AF-A0A3L2EZA9-F1
#
_entry.id   AF-A0A3L2EZA9-F1
#
_cell.length_a   1.000
_cell.length_b   1.000
_cell.length_c   1.000
_cell.angle_alpha   90.00
_cell.angle_beta   90.00
_cell.angle_gamma   90.00
#
_symmetry.space_group_name_H-M   'P 1'
#
loop_
_entity.id
_entity.type
_entity.pdbx_description
1 polymer ?
#
loop_
_entity_poly.entity_id
_entity_poly.type
_entity_poly.pdbx_seq_one_letter_code
_entity_poly.pdbx_strand_id
1 'polypeptide(L)'
;MDYSQLSDFEINRMVGDIIFKGLWASKPETSGNNTNKWYYGNADTTFEPLNHLPDYCNDPSASWPIIEKYRISILDQLTEWCVDAKGVSPIFDTRPLRAAIIVFLLMQEANNA
;
A
#
# COMPACT_ATOMS: atom_id res chain seq x y z
N MET A 1 -6.83 5.99 10.82
CA MET A 1 -7.82 4.89 10.62
C MET A 1 -7.31 3.60 11.25
N ASP A 2 -8.14 2.60 11.58
CA ASP A 2 -7.65 1.27 11.98
C ASP A 2 -7.39 0.39 10.74
N TYR A 3 -6.14 0.40 10.28
CA TYR A 3 -5.69 -0.37 9.12
C TYR A 3 -5.59 -1.88 9.38
N SER A 4 -5.64 -2.34 10.63
CA SER A 4 -5.56 -3.77 10.94
C SER A 4 -6.74 -4.56 10.40
N GLN A 5 -7.90 -3.90 10.26
CA GLN A 5 -9.15 -4.49 9.79
C GLN A 5 -9.28 -4.50 8.26
N LEU A 6 -8.37 -3.84 7.55
CA LEU A 6 -8.43 -3.74 6.08
C LEU A 6 -7.70 -4.90 5.42
N SER A 7 -8.27 -5.35 4.31
CA SER A 7 -7.63 -6.32 3.42
C SER A 7 -6.39 -5.71 2.76
N ASP A 8 -5.45 -6.57 2.34
CA ASP A 8 -4.27 -6.14 1.59
C ASP A 8 -4.66 -5.40 0.30
N PHE A 9 -5.77 -5.78 -0.32
CA PHE A 9 -6.32 -5.09 -1.48
C PHE A 9 -6.68 -3.63 -1.17
N GLU A 10 -7.42 -3.40 -0.09
CA GLU A 10 -7.82 -2.04 0.32
C GLU A 10 -6.60 -1.19 0.66
N ILE A 11 -5.63 -1.76 1.39
CA ILE A 11 -4.38 -1.09 1.73
C ILE A 11 -3.58 -0.74 0.47
N ASN A 12 -3.34 -1.72 -0.41
CA ASN A 12 -2.60 -1.51 -1.65
C ASN A 12 -3.29 -0.45 -2.53
N ARG A 13 -4.62 -0.43 -2.56
CA ARG A 13 -5.40 0.57 -3.31
C ARG A 13 -5.18 1.96 -2.73
N MET A 14 -5.28 2.13 -1.41
CA MET A 14 -5.05 3.43 -0.76
C MET A 14 -3.64 3.98 -1.05
N VAL A 15 -2.62 3.11 -1.07
CA VAL A 15 -1.25 3.49 -1.47
C VAL A 15 -1.21 3.96 -2.92
N GLY A 16 -1.89 3.24 -3.82
CA GLY A 16 -2.04 3.62 -5.22
C GLY A 16 -2.64 5.02 -5.36
N ASP A 17 -3.73 5.32 -4.66
CA ASP A 17 -4.41 6.63 -4.73
C ASP A 17 -3.48 7.79 -4.38
N ILE A 18 -2.58 7.59 -3.40
CA ILE A 18 -1.56 8.56 -2.98
C ILE A 18 -0.45 8.69 -4.03
N ILE A 19 0.13 7.56 -4.47
CA ILE A 19 1.29 7.56 -5.39
C ILE A 19 0.90 8.13 -6.76
N PHE A 20 -0.31 7.81 -7.23
CA PHE A 20 -0.81 8.22 -8.53
C PHE A 20 -1.61 9.54 -8.51
N LYS A 21 -1.68 10.23 -7.35
CA LYS A 21 -2.23 11.59 -7.19
C LYS A 21 -3.64 11.77 -7.79
N GLY A 22 -4.55 10.82 -7.57
CA GLY A 22 -5.93 10.98 -8.06
C GLY A 22 -6.13 10.71 -9.56
N LEU A 23 -5.09 10.36 -10.32
CA LEU A 23 -5.20 10.03 -11.76
C LEU A 23 -5.62 8.57 -11.99
N TRP A 24 -6.33 7.97 -11.04
CA TRP A 24 -6.49 6.52 -10.94
C TRP A 24 -7.88 6.03 -11.35
N ALA A 25 -7.92 4.88 -12.02
CA ALA A 25 -9.10 4.04 -12.13
C ALA A 25 -8.74 2.59 -11.76
N SER A 26 -9.56 1.97 -10.91
CA SER A 26 -9.48 0.54 -10.61
C SER A 26 -10.66 -0.17 -11.29
N LYS A 27 -10.39 -1.12 -12.20
CA LYS A 27 -11.44 -1.93 -12.83
C LYS A 27 -11.21 -3.41 -12.55
N PRO A 28 -12.25 -4.18 -12.21
CA PRO A 28 -12.10 -5.62 -12.07
C PRO A 28 -11.76 -6.24 -13.43
N GLU A 29 -11.02 -7.34 -13.43
CA GLU A 29 -10.64 -8.05 -14.66
C GLU A 29 -11.83 -8.51 -15.48
N THR A 30 -12.91 -8.88 -14.80
CA THR A 30 -14.19 -9.24 -15.38
C THR A 30 -15.30 -8.47 -14.71
N SER A 31 -16.41 -8.23 -15.43
CA SER A 31 -17.62 -7.68 -14.84
C SER A 31 -18.04 -8.53 -13.64
N GLY A 32 -18.12 -7.92 -12.44
CA GLY A 32 -18.46 -8.61 -11.20
C GLY A 32 -17.28 -9.03 -10.31
N ASN A 33 -16.03 -8.83 -10.73
CA ASN A 33 -14.82 -9.18 -9.96
C ASN A 33 -14.74 -10.67 -9.54
N ASN A 34 -15.14 -11.59 -10.41
CA ASN A 34 -15.20 -13.01 -10.06
C ASN A 34 -13.82 -13.67 -9.90
N THR A 35 -12.74 -12.98 -10.29
CA THR A 35 -11.36 -13.51 -10.25
C THR A 35 -10.50 -12.89 -9.15
N ASN A 36 -11.03 -11.92 -8.38
CA ASN A 36 -10.25 -11.09 -7.44
C ASN A 36 -9.04 -10.39 -8.08
N LYS A 37 -8.99 -10.31 -9.41
CA LYS A 37 -7.94 -9.57 -10.11
C LYS A 37 -8.43 -8.19 -10.50
N TRP A 38 -7.59 -7.22 -10.23
CA TRP A 38 -7.88 -5.82 -10.44
C TRP A 38 -6.79 -5.19 -11.29
N TYR A 39 -7.20 -4.42 -12.29
CA TYR A 39 -6.31 -3.64 -13.16
C TYR A 39 -6.26 -2.18 -12.70
N TYR A 40 -5.10 -1.57 -12.89
CA TYR A 40 -4.74 -0.25 -12.40
C TYR A 40 -4.04 0.56 -13.50
N GLY A 41 -4.36 1.83 -13.59
CA GLY A 41 -3.64 2.73 -14.49
C GLY A 41 -4.33 4.07 -14.62
N ASN A 42 -3.86 4.85 -15.56
CA ASN A 42 -4.35 6.21 -15.78
C ASN A 42 -5.85 6.17 -16.10
N ALA A 43 -6.63 7.04 -15.46
CA ALA A 43 -8.04 7.27 -15.82
C ALA A 43 -8.19 7.73 -17.29
N ASP A 44 -7.11 8.20 -17.90
CA ASP A 44 -7.00 8.44 -19.33
C ASP A 44 -6.81 7.12 -20.10
N THR A 45 -7.89 6.71 -20.79
CA THR A 45 -7.97 5.48 -21.60
C THR A 45 -7.04 5.45 -22.80
N THR A 46 -6.28 6.52 -23.06
CA THR A 46 -5.25 6.56 -24.09
C THR A 46 -3.93 5.88 -23.69
N PHE A 47 -3.73 5.58 -22.40
CA PHE A 47 -2.52 4.94 -21.85
C PHE A 47 -2.69 3.43 -21.61
N GLU A 48 -3.23 2.71 -22.59
CA GLU A 48 -3.17 1.24 -22.60
C GLU A 48 -1.73 0.78 -22.90
N PRO A 49 -1.21 -0.26 -22.19
CA PRO A 49 -1.95 -1.13 -21.28
C PRO A 49 -2.03 -0.62 -19.83
N LEU A 50 -3.18 -0.82 -19.19
CA LEU A 50 -3.30 -0.72 -17.73
C LEU A 50 -2.37 -1.77 -17.07
N ASN A 51 -1.65 -1.36 -16.03
CA ASN A 51 -0.77 -2.23 -15.25
C ASN A 51 -1.55 -2.92 -14.12
N HIS A 52 -0.97 -3.96 -13.50
CA HIS A 52 -1.55 -4.50 -12.26
C HIS A 52 -1.26 -3.57 -11.08
N LEU A 53 -2.07 -3.65 -10.01
CA LEU A 53 -1.69 -2.98 -8.75
C LEU A 53 -0.38 -3.62 -8.31
N PRO A 54 0.62 -2.81 -7.95
CA PRO A 54 1.74 -3.36 -7.22
C PRO A 54 1.25 -3.90 -5.87
N ASP A 55 1.60 -5.13 -5.55
CA ASP A 55 1.22 -5.74 -4.26
C ASP A 55 2.15 -5.24 -3.16
N TYR A 56 1.95 -4.00 -2.72
CA TYR A 56 2.81 -3.37 -1.72
C TYR A 56 2.84 -4.13 -0.39
N CYS A 57 1.76 -4.83 -0.02
CA CYS A 57 1.70 -5.60 1.22
C CYS A 57 2.58 -6.86 1.19
N ASN A 58 2.89 -7.42 0.01
CA ASN A 58 3.51 -8.75 -0.10
C ASN A 58 4.72 -8.82 -1.06
N ASP A 59 4.93 -7.84 -1.94
CA ASP A 59 6.06 -7.79 -2.87
C ASP A 59 7.13 -6.77 -2.39
N PRO A 60 8.34 -7.22 -2.02
CA PRO A 60 9.46 -6.35 -1.69
C PRO A 60 9.78 -5.35 -2.81
N SER A 61 9.68 -5.75 -4.07
CA SER A 61 10.06 -4.88 -5.20
C SER A 61 9.12 -3.68 -5.34
N ALA A 62 7.83 -3.89 -5.05
CA ALA A 62 6.82 -2.85 -5.02
C ALA A 62 6.94 -1.94 -3.79
N SER A 63 7.20 -2.52 -2.61
CA SER A 63 7.19 -1.81 -1.33
C SER A 63 8.50 -1.08 -1.00
N TRP A 64 9.64 -1.64 -1.39
CA TRP A 64 10.96 -1.10 -1.03
C TRP A 64 11.17 0.36 -1.44
N PRO A 65 10.75 0.81 -2.64
CA PRO A 65 10.87 2.22 -3.01
C PRO A 65 10.14 3.18 -2.05
N ILE A 66 9.05 2.74 -1.42
CA ILE A 66 8.31 3.52 -0.41
C ILE A 66 9.09 3.50 0.91
N ILE A 67 9.50 2.31 1.36
CA ILE A 67 10.23 2.10 2.61
C ILE A 67 11.50 2.97 2.63
N GLU A 68 12.29 2.94 1.55
CA GLU A 68 13.52 3.71 1.43
C GLU A 68 13.25 5.21 1.41
N LYS A 69 12.29 5.66 0.58
CA LYS A 69 11.97 7.08 0.40
C LYS A 69 11.47 7.73 1.70
N TYR A 70 10.64 7.02 2.45
CA TYR A 70 10.02 7.55 3.68
C TYR A 70 10.77 7.18 4.95
N ARG A 71 11.92 6.50 4.85
CA ARG A 71 12.78 6.14 5.98
C ARG A 71 12.03 5.32 7.04
N ILE A 72 11.28 4.32 6.58
CA ILE A 72 10.55 3.40 7.45
C ILE A 72 11.52 2.33 7.94
N SER A 73 11.66 2.18 9.25
CA SER A 73 12.53 1.17 9.85
C SER A 73 11.74 -0.10 10.13
N ILE A 74 12.33 -1.26 9.83
CA ILE A 74 11.76 -2.57 10.11
C ILE A 74 12.71 -3.27 11.08
N LEU A 75 12.24 -3.56 12.29
CA LEU A 75 13.02 -4.17 13.37
C LEU A 75 12.42 -5.53 13.74
N ASP A 76 13.28 -6.55 13.80
CA ASP A 76 12.90 -7.88 14.29
C ASP A 76 12.71 -7.83 15.82
N GLN A 77 11.56 -8.30 16.32
CA GLN A 77 11.26 -8.47 17.75
C GLN A 77 11.09 -9.95 18.13
N LEU A 78 11.65 -10.87 17.32
CA LEU A 78 11.60 -12.33 17.43
C LEU A 78 10.23 -12.95 17.13
N THR A 79 9.15 -12.44 17.73
CA THR A 79 7.79 -12.96 17.53
C THR A 79 7.01 -12.20 16.47
N GLU A 80 7.37 -10.95 16.24
CA GLU A 80 6.74 -10.06 15.27
C GLU A 80 7.75 -9.00 14.82
N TRP A 81 7.35 -8.20 13.84
CA TRP A 81 8.12 -7.07 13.36
C TRP A 81 7.58 -5.80 13.99
N CYS A 82 8.49 -4.97 14.53
CA CYS A 82 8.19 -3.59 14.87
C CYS A 82 8.57 -2.72 13.68
N VAL A 83 7.60 -1.98 13.14
CA VAL A 83 7.83 -1.08 12.01
C VAL A 83 7.53 0.34 12.45
N ASP A 84 8.52 1.21 12.31
CA ASP A 84 8.45 2.59 12.81
C ASP A 84 8.86 3.62 11.76
N ALA A 85 8.38 4.84 11.95
CA ALA A 85 8.82 6.01 11.20
C ALA A 85 8.58 7.28 12.02
N LYS A 86 9.27 8.36 11.64
CA LYS A 86 9.15 9.64 12.32
C LYS A 86 7.71 10.16 12.28
N GLY A 87 7.16 10.48 13.45
CA GLY A 87 5.88 11.20 13.60
C GLY A 87 4.64 10.32 13.68
N VAL A 88 4.78 9.00 13.71
CA VAL A 88 3.66 8.06 13.84
C VAL A 88 3.97 6.99 14.88
N SER A 89 2.92 6.39 15.44
CA SER A 89 3.07 5.24 16.35
C SER A 89 3.61 4.01 15.59
N PRO A 90 4.49 3.21 16.21
CA PRO A 90 4.98 1.99 15.61
C PRO A 90 3.86 0.96 15.40
N ILE A 91 3.99 0.16 14.36
CA ILE A 91 3.10 -0.95 14.04
C ILE A 91 3.80 -2.27 14.31
N PHE A 92 3.09 -3.17 14.95
CA PHE A 92 3.53 -4.53 15.24
C PHE A 92 2.70 -5.50 14.40
N ASP A 93 3.37 -6.30 13.55
CA ASP A 93 2.72 -7.29 12.69
C ASP A 93 3.69 -8.45 12.39
N THR A 94 3.15 -9.62 12.13
CA THR A 94 3.91 -10.77 11.61
C THR A 94 4.32 -10.59 10.14
N ARG A 95 3.68 -9.66 9.40
CA ARG A 95 3.95 -9.33 7.99
C ARG A 95 4.64 -7.96 7.88
N PRO A 96 5.98 -7.90 7.77
CA PRO A 96 6.74 -6.66 7.87
C PRO A 96 6.43 -5.68 6.73
N LEU A 97 6.21 -6.18 5.52
CA LEU A 97 5.90 -5.31 4.37
C LEU A 97 4.54 -4.65 4.54
N ARG A 98 3.50 -5.41 4.89
CA ARG A 98 2.19 -4.85 5.21
C ARG A 98 2.27 -3.81 6.32
N ALA A 99 2.97 -4.09 7.42
CA ALA A 99 3.17 -3.12 8.49
C ALA A 99 3.88 -1.84 8.00
N ALA A 100 4.91 -1.96 7.16
CA ALA A 100 5.59 -0.81 6.57
C ALA A 100 4.67 0.04 5.69
N ILE A 101 3.80 -0.60 4.91
CA ILE A 101 2.82 0.11 4.11
C ILE A 101 1.76 0.81 4.98
N ILE A 102 1.32 0.20 6.09
CA ILE A 102 0.43 0.86 7.05
C ILE A 102 1.12 2.07 7.69
N VAL A 103 2.39 1.95 8.10
CA VAL A 103 3.18 3.07 8.63
C VAL A 103 3.26 4.20 7.61
N PHE A 104 3.49 3.89 6.33
CA PHE A 104 3.44 4.89 5.26
C PHE A 104 2.08 5.61 5.21
N LEU A 105 0.96 4.89 5.24
CA LEU A 105 -0.38 5.49 5.22
C LEU A 105 -0.63 6.38 6.44
N LEU A 106 -0.22 5.93 7.63
CA LEU A 106 -0.30 6.74 8.86
C LEU A 106 0.52 8.04 8.73
N MET A 107 1.70 7.99 8.09
CA MET A 107 2.49 9.21 7.85
C MET A 107 1.77 10.16 6.90
N GLN A 108 1.07 9.65 5.87
CA GLN A 108 0.28 10.50 4.98
C GLN A 108 -0.94 11.11 5.70
N GLU A 109 -1.62 10.36 6.56
CA GLU A 109 -2.70 10.89 7.40
C GLU A 109 -2.18 12.02 8.31
N ALA A 110 -1.06 11.79 9.00
CA ALA A 110 -0.48 12.77 9.93
C ALA A 110 -0.02 14.07 9.24
N ASN A 111 0.45 13.99 7.99
CA ASN A 111 0.88 15.16 7.22
C ASN A 111 -0.27 15.94 6.57
N ASN A 112 -1.46 15.33 6.44
CA ASN A 112 -2.64 15.94 5.84
C ASN A 112 -3.70 16.38 6.88
N ALA A 113 -3.37 16.27 8.17
CA ALA A 113 -4.22 16.66 9.30
C ALA A 113 -4.07 18.15 9.68
#